data_AF-V9GF84-F1
#
_entry.id   AF-V9GF84-F1
#
_cell.length_a   1.000
_cell.length_b   1.000
_cell.length_c   1.000
_cell.angle_alpha   90.00
_cell.angle_beta   90.00
_cell.angle_gamma   90.00
#
_symmetry.space_group_name_H-M   'P 1'
#
loop_
_entity.id
_entity.type
_entity.pdbx_description
1 polymer ?
#
loop_
_entity_poly.entity_id
_entity_poly.type
_entity_poly.pdbx_seq_one_letter_code
_entity_poly.pdbx_strand_id
1 'polypeptide(L)'
;MTCGVCLEACPNVNEKTDFIGPAAISQVRLFNAHPTGEMNKEDRLEALMQDGGIEGCGNSQNCVRSCPKGIPLTTSIAEMNKDTTKHLFKRWLGV
;
A
#
# COMPACT_ATOMS: atom_id res chain seq x y z
N MET A 1 16.08 1.64 1.41
CA MET A 1 16.50 0.58 2.34
C MET A 1 15.28 -0.22 2.74
N THR A 2 15.28 -1.53 2.51
CA THR A 2 14.22 -2.48 2.85
C THR A 2 14.48 -3.08 4.23
N CYS A 3 14.31 -2.28 5.29
CA CYS A 3 14.68 -2.67 6.66
C CYS A 3 13.63 -3.52 7.40
N GLY A 4 12.40 -3.64 6.91
CA GLY A 4 11.35 -4.46 7.54
C GLY A 4 10.73 -3.92 8.84
N VAL A 5 11.30 -2.89 9.48
CA VAL A 5 10.82 -2.35 10.78
C VAL A 5 9.33 -2.00 10.80
N CYS A 6 8.80 -1.47 9.70
CA CYS A 6 7.38 -1.15 9.60
C CYS A 6 6.46 -2.38 9.48
N LEU A 7 6.99 -3.51 9.01
CA LEU A 7 6.29 -4.79 8.95
C LEU A 7 6.19 -5.37 10.37
N GLU A 8 7.33 -5.45 11.08
CA GLU A 8 7.38 -5.96 12.45
C GLU A 8 6.53 -5.13 13.42
N ALA A 9 6.49 -3.81 13.24
CA ALA A 9 5.67 -2.93 14.08
C ALA A 9 4.16 -3.01 13.80
N CYS A 10 3.75 -3.56 12.65
CA CYS A 10 2.35 -3.59 12.22
C CYS A 10 1.62 -4.81 12.79
N PRO A 11 0.56 -4.65 13.60
CA PRO A 11 -0.13 -5.80 14.19
C PRO A 11 -0.87 -6.66 13.15
N ASN A 12 -1.17 -6.10 11.97
CA ASN A 12 -1.85 -6.82 10.89
C ASN A 12 -0.88 -7.52 9.95
N VAL A 13 0.44 -7.44 10.18
CA VAL A 13 1.41 -8.26 9.46
C VAL A 13 1.84 -9.37 10.42
N ASN A 14 1.21 -10.53 10.31
CA ASN A 14 1.47 -11.69 11.15
C ASN A 14 1.11 -13.00 10.43
N GLU A 15 1.40 -14.14 11.06
CA GLU A 15 1.19 -15.49 10.48
C GLU A 15 -0.28 -15.86 10.21
N LYS A 16 -1.26 -15.08 10.70
CA LYS A 16 -2.70 -15.34 10.56
C LYS A 16 -3.35 -14.53 9.45
N THR A 17 -2.59 -13.69 8.76
CA THR A 17 -3.11 -12.73 7.77
C THR A 17 -2.23 -12.74 6.53
N ASP A 18 -2.83 -12.59 5.35
CA ASP A 18 -2.08 -12.47 4.08
C ASP A 18 -1.69 -11.02 3.75
N PHE A 19 -1.77 -10.10 4.73
CA PHE A 19 -1.53 -8.68 4.50
C PHE A 19 -0.08 -8.41 4.07
N ILE A 20 0.09 -7.84 2.87
CA ILE A 20 1.40 -7.53 2.27
C ILE A 20 2.21 -6.46 3.04
N GLY A 21 1.52 -5.69 3.89
CA GLY A 21 2.15 -4.74 4.80
C GLY A 21 2.44 -3.35 4.23
N PRO A 22 2.80 -2.41 5.12
CA PRO A 22 2.99 -0.99 4.78
C PRO A 22 4.14 -0.73 3.81
N ALA A 23 5.22 -1.53 3.86
CA ALA A 23 6.38 -1.34 2.99
C ALA A 23 6.02 -1.55 1.52
N ALA A 24 5.32 -2.65 1.20
CA ALA A 24 4.93 -3.01 -0.16
C ALA A 24 3.97 -1.96 -0.76
N ILE A 25 2.94 -1.57 -0.01
CA ILE A 25 1.98 -0.54 -0.45
C ILE A 25 2.68 0.79 -0.75
N SER A 26 3.64 1.20 0.09
CA SER A 26 4.37 2.44 -0.16
C SER A 26 5.31 2.37 -1.37
N GLN A 27 5.78 1.18 -1.75
CA GLN A 27 6.53 0.99 -2.99
C GLN A 27 5.62 1.12 -4.21
N VAL A 28 4.39 0.61 -4.15
CA VAL A 28 3.40 0.81 -5.23
C VAL A 28 3.20 2.30 -5.50
N ARG A 29 3.04 3.12 -4.46
CA ARG A 29 2.94 4.58 -4.63
C ARG A 29 4.17 5.17 -5.31
N LEU A 30 5.36 4.77 -4.88
CA LEU A 30 6.62 5.27 -5.45
C LEU A 30 6.70 4.94 -6.95
N PHE A 31 6.44 3.70 -7.34
CA PHE A 31 6.51 3.28 -8.73
C PHE A 31 5.40 3.90 -9.58
N ASN A 32 4.20 4.04 -9.05
CA ASN A 32 3.09 4.69 -9.76
C ASN A 32 3.31 6.19 -9.98
N ALA A 33 4.13 6.83 -9.13
CA ALA A 33 4.53 8.24 -9.28
C ALA A 33 5.77 8.44 -10.18
N HIS A 34 6.49 7.36 -10.51
CA HIS A 34 7.69 7.44 -11.33
C HIS A 34 7.32 7.34 -12.82
N PRO A 35 7.85 8.19 -13.72
CA PRO A 35 7.47 8.19 -15.14
C PRO A 35 7.63 6.84 -15.84
N THR A 36 8.66 6.07 -15.51
CA THR A 36 8.85 4.72 -16.08
C THR A 36 7.93 3.67 -15.48
N GLY A 37 7.41 3.90 -14.27
CA GLY A 37 6.53 2.97 -13.57
C GLY A 37 5.04 3.27 -13.79
N GLU A 38 4.71 4.45 -14.31
CA GLU A 38 3.34 4.93 -14.54
C GLU A 38 2.54 4.02 -15.47
N MET A 39 3.18 3.48 -16.51
CA MET A 39 2.53 2.57 -17.47
C MET A 39 1.96 1.30 -16.83
N ASN A 40 2.51 0.86 -15.69
CA ASN A 40 2.05 -0.35 -14.97
C ASN A 40 1.23 0.03 -13.72
N LYS A 41 0.70 1.27 -13.67
CA LYS A 41 -0.06 1.76 -12.50
C LYS A 41 -1.29 0.91 -12.24
N GLU A 42 -2.08 0.63 -13.28
CA GLU A 42 -3.33 -0.11 -13.16
C GLU A 42 -3.08 -1.54 -12.65
N ASP A 43 -2.12 -2.26 -13.22
CA ASP A 43 -1.72 -3.60 -12.75
C ASP A 43 -1.40 -3.65 -11.25
N ARG A 44 -0.70 -2.62 -10.72
CA ARG A 44 -0.38 -2.55 -9.29
C ARG A 44 -1.60 -2.19 -8.45
N LEU A 45 -2.49 -1.35 -8.94
CA LEU A 45 -3.74 -1.04 -8.22
C LEU A 45 -4.65 -2.27 -8.17
N GLU A 46 -4.69 -3.07 -9.22
CA GLU A 46 -5.42 -4.33 -9.24
C GLU A 46 -4.82 -5.36 -8.28
N ALA A 47 -3.49 -5.48 -8.24
CA ALA A 47 -2.82 -6.32 -7.25
C ALA A 47 -3.12 -5.87 -5.81
N LEU A 48 -3.20 -4.55 -5.56
CA LEU A 48 -3.59 -4.02 -4.25
C LEU A 48 -5.06 -4.28 -3.89
N MET A 49 -5.93 -4.57 -4.86
CA MET A 49 -7.34 -4.89 -4.61
C MET A 49 -7.60 -6.35 -4.27
N GLN A 50 -6.59 -7.22 -4.40
CA GLN A 50 -6.71 -8.63 -4.04
C GLN A 50 -6.66 -8.82 -2.51
N ASP A 51 -7.10 -9.99 -2.05
CA ASP A 51 -7.03 -10.40 -0.65
C ASP A 51 -5.59 -10.24 -0.12
N GLY A 52 -5.47 -9.69 1.09
CA GLY A 52 -4.16 -9.35 1.66
C GLY A 52 -3.55 -8.06 1.11
N GLY A 53 -4.24 -7.35 0.23
CA GLY A 53 -3.84 -6.06 -0.33
C GLY A 53 -4.15 -4.88 0.57
N ILE A 54 -4.68 -3.80 -0.01
CA ILE A 54 -4.88 -2.50 0.65
C ILE A 54 -5.85 -2.58 1.84
N GLU A 55 -6.80 -3.52 1.79
CA GLU A 55 -7.81 -3.75 2.83
C GLU A 55 -7.24 -4.28 4.16
N GLY A 56 -6.06 -4.92 4.14
CA GLY A 56 -5.43 -5.44 5.37
C GLY A 56 -4.92 -4.35 6.32
N CYS A 57 -4.93 -3.08 5.89
CA CYS A 57 -4.53 -1.97 6.74
C CYS A 57 -5.64 -1.56 7.73
N GLY A 58 -5.58 -2.05 8.97
CA GLY A 58 -6.40 -1.60 10.09
C GLY A 58 -6.02 -0.26 10.74
N ASN A 59 -5.17 0.55 10.11
CA ASN A 59 -4.80 1.91 10.55
C ASN A 59 -4.24 2.04 12.00
N SER A 60 -3.41 1.10 12.46
CA SER A 60 -2.78 1.17 13.80
C SER A 60 -1.66 2.22 13.91
N GLN A 61 -1.16 2.73 12.79
CA GLN A 61 -0.14 3.81 12.68
C GLN A 61 1.25 3.53 13.30
N ASN A 62 1.52 2.33 13.81
CA ASN A 62 2.84 1.97 14.33
C ASN A 62 3.95 2.10 13.27
N CYS A 63 3.65 1.78 12.02
CA CYS A 63 4.59 1.78 10.91
C CYS A 63 5.24 3.16 10.66
N VAL A 64 4.46 4.25 10.73
CA VAL A 64 4.98 5.61 10.53
C VAL A 64 5.80 6.08 11.73
N ARG A 65 5.49 5.60 12.94
CA ARG A 65 6.23 5.93 14.16
C ARG A 65 7.57 5.20 14.24
N SER A 66 7.64 3.96 13.79
CA SER A 66 8.84 3.13 13.89
C SER A 66 9.80 3.30 12.70
N CYS A 67 9.38 3.93 11.60
CA CYS A 67 10.20 4.03 10.41
C CYS A 67 11.49 4.85 10.67
N PRO A 68 12.69 4.26 10.60
CA PRO A 68 13.95 4.95 10.89
C PRO A 68 14.32 6.00 9.83
N LYS A 69 13.63 5.98 8.69
CA LYS A 69 13.81 6.94 7.59
C LYS A 69 12.76 8.05 7.58
N GLY A 70 11.80 8.03 8.51
CA GLY A 70 10.72 9.02 8.57
C GLY A 70 9.81 9.01 7.33
N ILE A 71 9.66 7.85 6.67
CA ILE A 71 8.77 7.74 5.51
C ILE A 71 7.32 7.91 6.00
N PRO A 72 6.50 8.78 5.37
CA PRO A 72 5.12 9.01 5.75
C PRO A 72 4.21 7.86 5.29
N LEU A 73 4.40 6.67 5.88
CA LEU A 73 3.76 5.43 5.45
C LEU A 73 2.22 5.48 5.53
N THR A 74 1.66 6.07 6.58
CA THR A 74 0.20 6.21 6.73
C THR A 74 -0.40 7.09 5.63
N THR A 75 0.23 8.22 5.29
CA THR A 75 -0.18 9.06 4.16
C THR A 75 -0.03 8.33 2.83
N SER A 76 1.05 7.55 2.67
CA SER A 76 1.29 6.75 1.48
C SER A 76 0.19 5.71 1.24
N ILE A 77 -0.19 4.98 2.29
CA ILE A 77 -1.28 4.00 2.27
C ILE A 77 -2.62 4.66 2.01
N ALA A 78 -2.90 5.81 2.63
CA ALA A 78 -4.14 6.56 2.39
C ALA A 78 -4.27 6.99 0.93
N GLU A 79 -3.18 7.43 0.29
CA GLU A 79 -3.20 7.82 -1.12
C GLU A 79 -3.41 6.61 -2.04
N MET A 80 -2.83 5.44 -1.70
CA MET A 80 -3.10 4.20 -2.43
C MET A 80 -4.54 3.71 -2.25
N ASN A 81 -5.11 3.80 -1.05
CA ASN A 81 -6.51 3.46 -0.82
C ASN A 81 -7.45 4.34 -1.66
N LYS A 82 -7.19 5.65 -1.71
CA LYS A 82 -7.91 6.58 -2.58
C LYS A 82 -7.77 6.23 -4.06
N ASP A 83 -6.56 5.92 -4.54
CA ASP A 83 -6.32 5.57 -5.94
C ASP A 83 -6.96 4.22 -6.31
N THR A 84 -6.89 3.22 -5.43
CA THR A 84 -7.57 1.94 -5.58
C THR A 84 -9.09 2.11 -5.60
N THR A 85 -9.65 2.96 -4.73
CA THR A 85 -11.09 3.28 -4.73
C THR A 85 -11.51 3.93 -6.05
N LYS A 86 -10.73 4.90 -6.55
CA LYS A 86 -10.99 5.50 -7.87
C LYS A 86 -10.93 4.48 -9.00
N HIS A 87 -9.94 3.59 -8.97
CA HIS A 87 -9.79 2.54 -9.97
C HIS A 87 -10.95 1.55 -9.92
N LEU A 88 -11.44 1.19 -8.73
CA LEU A 88 -12.66 0.38 -8.56
C LEU A 88 -13.87 1.05 -9.23
N PHE A 89 -14.10 2.34 -8.97
CA PHE A 89 -15.21 3.06 -9.60
C PHE A 89 -15.04 3.19 -11.12
N LYS A 90 -13.81 3.40 -11.60
CA LYS A 90 -13.47 3.44 -13.02
C LYS A 90 -13.84 2.11 -13.71
N ARG A 91 -13.39 0.98 -13.16
CA ARG A 91 -13.77 -0.37 -13.61
C ARG A 91 -15.27 -0.64 -13.54
N TRP A 92 -15.94 -0.22 -12.46
CA TRP A 92 -17.38 -0.43 -12.28
C TRP A 92 -18.21 0.35 -13.31
N LEU A 93 -17.78 1.57 -13.66
CA LEU A 93 -18.43 2.42 -14.66
C LEU A 93 -18.02 2.10 -16.11
N GLY A 94 -17.04 1.20 -16.32
CA GLY A 94 -16.55 0.82 -17.65
C GLY A 94 -15.81 1.95 -18.38
N VAL A 95 -15.25 2.91 -17.64
CA VAL A 95 -14.45 4.05 -18.15
C VAL A 95 -12.97 3.84 -17.84
#